data_AF-A0A7V4CZW3-F1
#
_entry.id   AF-A0A7V4CZW3-F1
#
_cell.length_a   1.000
_cell.length_b   1.000
_cell.length_c   1.000
_cell.angle_alpha   90.00
_cell.angle_beta   90.00
_cell.angle_gamma   90.00
#
_symmetry.space_group_name_H-M   'P 1'
#
loop_
_entity.id
_entity.type
_entity.pdbx_description
1 polymer ?
#
loop_
_entity_poly.entity_id
_entity_poly.type
_entity_poly.pdbx_seq_one_letter_code
_entity_poly.pdbx_strand_id
1 'polypeptide(L)'
;MLVPVSRLRSCTIAAVDGDIGAVKTVYFDDASWTVRYVVVDTGAWLPGRKVLVSPFAIRRVDVAAGRLVADLTRRQVEESPPIDEARPVSRQYEASYLAYYGYPHYWSGPERWGPALYPGAVLDAGAVAPPPEPPYPRAVAEELAAREREGGDPHLRSAEAVAGHGVEASDGGVGHVEDFLVDERTWAIRYLVVDPVDWWPGPHVIVSPEWVSAIDWNESKVHVDVTRDGVRNAPEYVPGRLDRAYEETLHAHHRRPGYWDRAA
;
A
#
# COMPACT_ATOMS: atom_id res chain seq x y z
N MET A 1 6.46 8.58 -9.67
CA MET A 1 7.12 7.40 -10.26
C MET A 1 6.52 6.14 -9.63
N LEU A 2 6.61 4.99 -10.29
CA LEU A 2 6.29 3.71 -9.65
C LEU A 2 7.56 3.07 -9.09
N VAL A 3 7.50 2.60 -7.85
CA VAL A 3 8.61 2.01 -7.12
C VAL A 3 8.21 0.60 -6.67
N PRO A 4 9.00 -0.44 -7.01
CA PRO A 4 8.78 -1.78 -6.49
C PRO A 4 8.95 -1.85 -4.97
N VAL A 5 8.14 -2.64 -4.26
CA VAL A 5 8.30 -2.82 -2.81
C VAL A 5 9.66 -3.44 -2.49
N SER A 6 10.19 -4.34 -3.32
CA SER A 6 11.57 -4.85 -3.19
C SER A 6 12.64 -3.74 -3.14
N ARG A 7 12.45 -2.65 -3.91
CA ARG A 7 13.33 -1.48 -3.87
C ARG A 7 13.16 -0.67 -2.59
N LEU A 8 11.93 -0.54 -2.09
CA LEU A 8 11.69 0.09 -0.79
C LEU A 8 12.37 -0.67 0.35
N ARG A 9 12.36 -2.01 0.32
CA ARG A 9 13.06 -2.87 1.31
C ARG A 9 14.58 -2.67 1.36
N SER A 10 15.16 -2.14 0.29
CA SER A 10 16.58 -1.81 0.23
C SER A 10 16.91 -0.45 0.86
N CYS A 11 15.91 0.26 1.39
CA CYS A 11 16.08 1.62 1.89
C CYS A 11 16.12 1.70 3.42
N THR A 12 16.81 2.73 3.92
CA THR A 12 16.76 3.20 5.30
C THR A 12 15.78 4.37 5.42
N ILE A 13 15.05 4.45 6.53
CA ILE A 13 14.25 5.63 6.86
C ILE A 13 15.12 6.62 7.65
N ALA A 14 15.33 7.80 7.07
CA ALA A 14 16.04 8.91 7.68
C ALA A 14 15.04 9.86 8.35
N ALA A 15 15.15 10.02 9.66
CA ALA A 15 14.42 11.01 10.45
C ALA A 15 15.20 12.34 10.47
N VAL A 16 14.62 13.39 11.05
CA VAL A 16 15.24 14.74 11.07
C VAL A 16 16.52 14.81 11.91
N ASP A 17 16.66 13.89 12.87
CA ASP A 17 17.75 13.81 13.85
C ASP A 17 18.55 12.49 13.78
N GLY A 18 18.37 11.71 12.70
CA GLY A 18 19.15 10.52 12.39
C GLY A 18 18.34 9.37 11.81
N ASP A 19 19.01 8.27 11.48
CA ASP A 19 18.35 7.11 10.89
C ASP A 19 17.53 6.35 11.96
N ILE A 20 16.32 5.94 11.59
CA ILE A 20 15.38 5.23 12.49
C ILE A 20 15.23 3.75 12.15
N GLY A 21 15.79 3.27 11.04
CA GLY A 21 15.81 1.85 10.71
C GLY A 21 15.71 1.53 9.23
N ALA A 22 15.72 0.24 8.91
CA ALA A 22 15.58 -0.27 7.55
C ALA A 22 14.12 -0.67 7.25
N VAL A 23 13.69 -0.49 6.01
CA VAL A 23 12.37 -0.95 5.58
C VAL A 23 12.35 -2.47 5.53
N LYS A 24 11.44 -3.09 6.28
CA LYS A 24 11.20 -4.53 6.22
C LYS A 24 10.18 -4.88 5.13
N THR A 25 9.03 -4.22 5.15
CA THR A 25 7.93 -4.42 4.20
C THR A 25 6.95 -3.24 4.28
N VAL A 26 5.82 -3.32 3.58
CA VAL A 26 4.72 -2.36 3.68
C VAL A 26 3.43 -3.06 4.07
N TYR A 27 2.60 -2.34 4.82
CA TYR A 27 1.21 -2.69 5.06
C TYR A 27 0.32 -1.86 4.15
N PHE A 28 -0.59 -2.52 3.45
CA PHE A 28 -1.55 -1.90 2.55
C PHE A 28 -2.97 -2.31 2.90
N ASP A 29 -3.91 -1.42 2.61
CA ASP A 29 -5.34 -1.69 2.72
C ASP A 29 -5.79 -2.41 1.44
N ASP A 30 -6.30 -3.63 1.57
CA ASP A 30 -6.63 -4.52 0.44
C ASP A 30 -7.92 -4.14 -0.30
N ALA A 31 -8.74 -3.25 0.27
CA ALA A 31 -9.93 -2.71 -0.39
C ALA A 31 -9.56 -1.53 -1.31
N SER A 32 -8.68 -0.65 -0.86
CA SER A 32 -8.24 0.55 -1.58
C SER A 32 -6.91 0.40 -2.31
N TRP A 33 -6.23 -0.73 -2.12
CA TRP A 33 -4.89 -1.02 -2.64
C TRP A 33 -3.89 0.10 -2.38
N THR A 34 -3.95 0.66 -1.16
CA THR A 34 -3.14 1.81 -0.75
C THR A 34 -2.26 1.44 0.44
N VAL A 35 -0.96 1.67 0.32
CA VAL A 35 0.00 1.48 1.42
C VAL A 35 -0.33 2.47 2.54
N ARG A 36 -0.58 1.96 3.74
CA ARG A 36 -0.89 2.75 4.94
C ARG A 36 0.29 2.91 5.87
N TYR A 37 1.19 1.93 5.86
CA TYR A 37 2.38 1.96 6.71
C TYR A 37 3.56 1.29 6.01
N VAL A 38 4.74 1.86 6.23
CA VAL A 38 6.01 1.19 6.02
C VAL A 38 6.42 0.56 7.35
N VAL A 39 6.68 -0.75 7.34
CA VAL A 39 7.18 -1.47 8.53
C VAL A 39 8.68 -1.31 8.58
N VAL A 40 9.18 -0.78 9.69
CA VAL A 40 10.60 -0.43 9.87
C VAL A 40 11.20 -1.29 10.97
N ASP A 41 12.30 -1.96 10.64
CA ASP A 41 13.18 -2.59 11.63
C ASP A 41 14.16 -1.54 12.15
N THR A 42 14.04 -1.21 13.42
CA THR A 42 14.87 -0.17 14.06
C THR A 42 16.30 -0.64 14.32
N GLY A 43 16.60 -1.93 14.19
CA GLY A 43 17.96 -2.45 14.30
C GLY A 43 18.63 -2.13 15.64
N ALA A 44 19.88 -1.70 15.60
CA ALA A 44 20.72 -1.60 16.78
C ALA A 44 20.36 -0.48 17.77
N TRP A 45 19.63 0.56 17.34
CA TRP A 45 19.34 1.69 18.23
C TRP A 45 18.09 1.49 19.09
N LEU A 46 17.12 0.67 18.66
CA LEU A 46 16.02 0.17 19.48
C LEU A 46 15.90 -1.37 19.30
N PRO A 47 16.84 -2.15 19.86
CA PRO A 47 16.95 -3.58 19.59
C PRO A 47 15.64 -4.35 19.74
N GLY A 48 15.30 -5.13 18.71
CA GLY A 48 14.10 -5.98 18.68
C GLY A 48 12.78 -5.23 18.44
N ARG A 49 12.82 -3.89 18.32
CA ARG A 49 11.63 -3.10 18.07
C ARG A 49 11.42 -2.88 16.58
N LYS A 50 10.17 -3.05 16.15
CA LYS A 50 9.69 -2.58 14.86
C LYS A 50 8.60 -1.55 15.06
N VAL A 51 8.50 -0.67 14.08
CA VAL A 51 7.60 0.47 14.12
C VAL A 51 6.89 0.62 12.78
N LEU A 52 5.70 1.23 12.80
CA LEU A 52 5.02 1.66 11.60
C LEU A 52 5.37 3.11 11.31
N VAL A 53 5.68 3.42 10.07
CA VAL A 53 5.83 4.78 9.57
C VAL A 53 4.75 5.02 8.51
N SER A 54 3.79 5.88 8.81
CA SER A 54 2.77 6.27 7.85
C SER A 54 3.37 7.10 6.70
N PRO A 55 2.91 6.93 5.46
CA PRO A 55 3.19 7.85 4.35
C PRO A 55 2.95 9.34 4.64
N PHE A 56 2.10 9.70 5.60
CA PHE A 56 2.00 11.09 6.08
C PHE A 56 3.33 11.64 6.59
N ALA A 57 4.16 10.80 7.19
CA ALA A 57 5.47 11.19 7.68
C ALA A 57 6.51 11.33 6.56
N ILE A 58 6.32 10.67 5.41
CA ILE A 58 7.37 10.54 4.38
C ILE A 58 7.31 11.73 3.43
N ARG A 59 8.35 12.57 3.47
CA ARG A 59 8.47 13.77 2.63
C ARG A 59 9.11 13.48 1.27
N ARG A 60 9.98 12.47 1.21
CA ARG A 60 10.70 12.13 -0.02
C ARG A 60 11.02 10.64 -0.07
N VAL A 61 10.78 10.04 -1.23
CA VAL A 61 11.23 8.69 -1.57
C VAL A 61 12.43 8.84 -2.51
N ASP A 62 13.62 8.48 -2.04
CA ASP A 62 14.88 8.57 -2.78
C ASP A 62 15.51 7.18 -2.85
N VAL A 63 14.89 6.31 -3.65
CA VAL A 63 15.35 4.92 -3.82
C VAL A 63 16.72 4.82 -4.46
N ALA A 64 17.14 5.83 -5.23
CA ALA A 64 18.49 5.88 -5.81
C ALA A 64 19.55 6.05 -4.72
N ALA A 65 19.28 6.88 -3.71
CA ALA A 65 20.12 7.01 -2.52
C ALA A 65 19.85 5.94 -1.45
N GLY A 66 18.91 5.01 -1.69
CA GLY A 66 18.50 4.01 -0.69
C GLY A 66 17.85 4.61 0.54
N ARG A 67 17.09 5.72 0.40
CA ARG A 67 16.56 6.50 1.52
C ARG A 67 15.11 6.90 1.34
N LEU A 68 14.32 6.76 2.41
CA LEU A 68 13.06 7.50 2.56
C LEU A 68 13.27 8.54 3.65
N VAL A 69 12.96 9.80 3.36
CA VAL A 69 13.11 10.91 4.29
C VAL A 69 11.78 11.14 4.99
N ALA A 70 11.77 11.02 6.31
CA ALA A 70 10.61 11.20 7.15
C ALA A 70 10.74 12.47 8.01
N ASP A 71 9.63 13.19 8.16
CA ASP A 71 9.47 14.32 9.07
C ASP A 71 9.08 13.81 10.46
N LEU A 72 9.99 13.02 11.05
CA LEU A 72 9.88 12.45 12.38
C LEU A 72 11.20 12.69 13.11
N THR A 73 11.16 12.65 14.43
CA THR A 73 12.35 12.51 15.28
C THR A 73 12.51 11.07 15.74
N ARG A 74 13.73 10.65 16.07
CA ARG A 74 14.01 9.35 16.70
C ARG A 74 13.23 9.20 18.01
N ARG A 75 13.09 10.28 18.78
CA ARG A 75 12.28 10.30 20.01
C ARG A 75 10.81 9.97 19.73
N GLN A 76 10.20 10.59 18.73
CA GLN A 76 8.80 10.28 18.39
C GLN A 76 8.60 8.82 17.97
N VAL A 77 9.61 8.20 17.35
CA VAL A 77 9.59 6.78 17.00
C VAL A 77 9.77 5.88 18.23
N GLU A 78 10.64 6.28 19.16
CA GLU A 78 10.82 5.59 20.44
C GLU A 78 9.59 5.68 21.35
N GLU A 79 8.84 6.77 21.31
CA GLU A 79 7.64 6.95 22.14
C GLU A 79 6.36 6.44 21.45
N SER A 80 6.47 5.87 20.23
CA SER A 80 5.32 5.42 19.43
C SER A 80 4.61 4.18 20.00
N PRO A 81 3.31 3.99 19.73
CA PRO A 81 2.60 2.76 20.08
C PRO A 81 3.31 1.51 19.49
N PRO A 82 3.52 0.43 20.27
CA PRO A 82 4.20 -0.78 19.80
C PRO A 82 3.31 -1.60 18.86
N ILE A 83 3.90 -2.26 17.87
CA ILE A 83 3.19 -3.24 17.03
C ILE A 83 3.53 -4.68 17.42
N ASP A 84 2.53 -5.55 17.32
CA ASP A 84 2.72 -6.99 17.27
C ASP A 84 2.53 -7.45 15.82
N GLU A 85 3.61 -7.78 15.12
CA GLU A 85 3.56 -8.25 13.72
C GLU A 85 2.84 -9.59 13.56
N ALA A 86 2.73 -10.39 14.63
CA ALA A 86 2.03 -11.66 14.58
C ALA A 86 0.50 -11.48 14.59
N ARG A 87 0.02 -10.25 14.81
CA ARG A 87 -1.42 -9.92 14.87
C ARG A 87 -1.76 -8.89 13.79
N PRO A 88 -2.98 -8.98 13.23
CA PRO A 88 -3.51 -7.89 12.42
C PRO A 88 -3.50 -6.58 13.22
N VAL A 89 -3.11 -5.49 12.57
CA VAL A 89 -3.23 -4.15 13.15
C VAL A 89 -4.72 -3.85 13.31
N SER A 90 -5.15 -3.48 14.51
CA SER A 90 -6.56 -3.18 14.75
C SER A 90 -6.92 -1.74 14.42
N ARG A 91 -8.19 -1.50 14.07
CA ARG A 91 -8.69 -0.13 13.88
C ARG A 91 -8.47 0.74 15.10
N GLN A 92 -8.61 0.18 16.31
CA GLN A 92 -8.34 0.91 17.56
C GLN A 92 -6.85 1.25 17.70
N TYR A 93 -5.95 0.34 17.30
CA TYR A 93 -4.53 0.65 17.24
C TYR A 93 -4.25 1.77 16.23
N GLU A 94 -4.78 1.69 15.00
CA GLU A 94 -4.57 2.74 13.99
C GLU A 94 -5.08 4.10 14.46
N ALA A 95 -6.25 4.16 15.10
CA ALA A 95 -6.77 5.40 15.68
C ALA A 95 -5.81 5.97 16.74
N SER A 96 -5.29 5.12 17.64
CA SER A 96 -4.30 5.55 18.65
C SER A 96 -2.99 6.01 18.02
N TYR A 97 -2.52 5.33 16.98
CA TYR A 97 -1.31 5.64 16.25
C TYR A 97 -1.43 7.00 15.54
N LEU A 98 -2.51 7.20 14.81
CA LEU A 98 -2.76 8.45 14.08
C LEU A 98 -2.94 9.61 15.06
N ALA A 99 -3.66 9.41 16.17
CA ALA A 99 -3.78 10.42 17.22
C ALA A 99 -2.42 10.79 17.83
N TYR A 100 -1.55 9.82 18.09
CA TYR A 100 -0.21 10.06 18.64
C TYR A 100 0.65 10.94 17.71
N TYR A 101 0.60 10.70 16.40
CA TYR A 101 1.34 11.50 15.41
C TYR A 101 0.58 12.75 14.92
N GLY A 102 -0.66 12.96 15.37
CA GLY A 102 -1.51 14.07 14.92
C GLY A 102 -1.97 13.94 13.46
N TYR A 103 -2.05 12.72 12.93
CA TYR A 103 -2.51 12.46 11.57
C TYR A 103 -4.02 12.25 11.51
N PRO A 104 -4.66 12.65 10.39
CA PRO A 104 -6.07 12.39 10.18
C PRO A 104 -6.31 10.91 9.85
N HIS A 105 -7.52 10.45 10.16
CA HIS A 105 -8.00 9.14 9.77
C HIS A 105 -8.14 9.08 8.25
N TYR A 106 -7.30 8.28 7.58
CA TYR A 106 -7.33 8.15 6.13
C TYR A 106 -8.63 7.51 5.61
N TRP A 107 -9.40 6.87 6.49
CA TRP A 107 -10.72 6.29 6.18
C TRP A 107 -11.86 7.31 6.33
N SER A 108 -11.55 8.56 6.66
CA SER A 108 -12.53 9.64 6.81
C SER A 108 -12.60 10.48 5.53
N GLY A 109 -13.33 10.00 4.54
CA GLY A 109 -13.63 10.72 3.29
C GLY A 109 -13.70 9.81 2.07
N PRO A 110 -14.03 10.36 0.89
CA PRO A 110 -14.26 9.57 -0.32
C PRO A 110 -12.97 9.15 -1.03
N GLU A 111 -11.84 9.79 -0.73
CA GLU A 111 -10.57 9.57 -1.41
C GLU A 111 -9.65 8.60 -0.63
N ARG A 112 -8.53 8.21 -1.26
CA ARG A 112 -7.56 7.28 -0.67
C ARG A 112 -7.03 7.72 0.69
N TRP A 113 -6.86 9.02 0.92
CA TRP A 113 -6.33 9.56 2.17
C TRP A 113 -7.36 10.38 2.92
N GLY A 114 -8.63 9.98 2.85
CA GLY A 114 -9.76 10.67 3.46
C GLY A 114 -10.29 11.73 2.49
N PRO A 115 -9.99 13.02 2.71
CA PRO A 115 -10.43 14.08 1.80
C PRO A 115 -9.52 14.25 0.56
N ALA A 116 -8.39 13.54 0.44
CA ALA A 116 -7.45 13.75 -0.67
C ALA A 116 -6.89 12.46 -1.29
N LEU A 117 -6.39 12.57 -2.51
CA LEU A 117 -5.81 11.48 -3.30
C LEU A 117 -4.42 11.01 -2.83
N TYR A 118 -3.70 11.84 -2.07
CA TYR A 118 -2.34 11.55 -1.58
C TYR A 118 -2.07 12.21 -0.22
N PRO A 119 -1.15 11.69 0.60
CA PRO A 119 -0.96 12.14 1.99
C PRO A 119 -0.59 13.62 2.11
N GLY A 120 0.33 14.09 1.26
CA GLY A 120 0.82 15.46 1.27
C GLY A 120 -0.29 16.51 1.10
N ALA A 121 -1.26 16.26 0.21
CA ALA A 121 -2.40 17.16 0.01
C ALA A 121 -3.26 17.33 1.27
N VAL A 122 -3.38 16.29 2.10
CA VAL A 122 -4.13 16.39 3.37
C VAL A 122 -3.40 17.29 4.35
N LEU A 123 -2.08 17.15 4.45
CA LEU A 123 -1.24 17.94 5.35
C LEU A 123 -1.17 19.41 4.91
N ASP A 124 -1.02 19.66 3.61
CA ASP A 124 -0.92 21.01 3.03
C ASP A 124 -2.23 21.78 3.11
N ALA A 125 -3.38 21.08 3.05
CA ALA A 125 -4.69 21.69 3.20
C ALA A 125 -4.99 22.19 4.63
N GLY A 126 -4.05 22.01 5.58
CA GLY A 126 -4.29 22.32 6.99
C GLY A 126 -5.42 21.49 7.58
N ALA A 127 -5.73 20.34 6.96
CA ALA A 127 -6.79 19.43 7.38
C ALA A 127 -6.35 18.61 8.62
N VAL A 128 -5.81 19.29 9.63
CA VAL A 128 -6.13 18.99 11.02
C VAL A 128 -7.49 19.60 11.28
N ALA A 129 -8.50 19.22 10.47
CA ALA A 129 -9.85 19.47 10.87
C ALA A 129 -10.02 18.64 12.15
N PRO A 130 -10.39 19.24 13.30
CA PRO A 130 -10.90 18.44 14.39
C PRO A 130 -11.98 17.52 13.80
N PRO A 131 -12.12 16.26 14.27
CA PRO A 131 -13.18 15.40 13.79
C PRO A 131 -14.47 16.23 13.80
N PRO A 132 -15.14 16.42 12.63
CA PRO A 132 -16.24 17.35 12.58
C PRO A 132 -17.26 16.89 13.61
N GLU A 133 -17.58 17.77 14.56
CA GLU A 133 -18.78 17.57 15.37
C GLU A 133 -19.94 17.45 14.36
N PRO A 134 -20.71 16.35 14.41
CA PRO A 134 -21.53 15.96 13.27
C PRO A 134 -22.56 17.05 12.95
N PRO A 135 -22.88 17.16 11.66
CA PRO A 135 -24.06 16.41 11.28
C PRO A 135 -23.77 15.53 10.06
N TYR A 136 -22.94 14.50 10.22
CA TYR A 136 -23.11 13.35 9.33
C TYR A 136 -24.47 12.70 9.65
N PRO A 137 -25.20 12.21 8.63
CA PRO A 137 -26.38 11.38 8.85
C PRO A 137 -26.03 10.28 9.84
N ARG A 138 -26.91 10.07 10.82
CA ARG A 138 -26.71 9.14 11.94
C ARG A 138 -26.19 7.76 11.50
N ALA A 139 -26.64 7.26 10.35
CA ALA A 139 -26.17 6.01 9.77
C ALA A 139 -24.66 5.99 9.45
N VAL A 140 -24.10 7.09 8.93
CA VAL A 140 -22.66 7.21 8.62
C VAL A 140 -21.83 7.28 9.90
N ALA A 141 -22.32 8.00 10.91
CA ALA A 141 -21.67 8.06 12.23
C ALA A 141 -21.72 6.70 12.95
N GLU A 142 -22.85 5.99 12.85
CA GLU A 142 -23.03 4.64 13.40
C GLU A 142 -22.13 3.62 12.67
N GLU A 143 -21.94 3.75 11.36
CA GLU A 143 -21.05 2.89 10.56
C GLU A 143 -19.57 3.14 10.89
N LEU A 144 -19.12 4.40 10.97
CA LEU A 144 -17.76 4.74 11.40
C LEU A 144 -17.48 4.21 12.80
N ALA A 145 -18.39 4.44 13.74
CA ALA A 145 -18.28 3.94 15.10
C ALA A 145 -18.39 2.40 15.20
N ALA A 146 -19.08 1.73 14.27
CA ALA A 146 -19.11 0.27 14.20
C ALA A 146 -17.78 -0.29 13.72
N ARG A 147 -17.19 0.29 12.66
CA ARG A 147 -15.85 -0.06 12.17
C ARG A 147 -14.77 0.14 13.24
N GLU A 148 -14.91 1.15 14.09
CA GLU A 148 -14.03 1.38 15.24
C GLU A 148 -14.22 0.37 16.39
N ARG A 149 -15.36 -0.34 16.46
CA ARG A 149 -15.69 -1.30 17.53
C ARG A 149 -15.37 -2.75 17.20
N GLU A 150 -15.14 -3.12 15.94
CA GLU A 150 -15.12 -4.51 15.47
C GLU A 150 -13.82 -5.32 15.69
N GLY A 151 -12.84 -4.84 16.46
CA GLY A 151 -11.54 -5.53 16.57
C GLY A 151 -10.63 -5.23 15.36
N GLY A 152 -9.70 -6.14 15.00
CA GLY A 152 -8.68 -5.97 13.93
C GLY A 152 -9.14 -5.19 12.71
N ASP A 153 -8.29 -4.38 12.03
CA ASP A 153 -8.64 -3.91 10.68
C ASP A 153 -8.61 -5.13 9.76
N PRO A 154 -9.77 -5.57 9.24
CA PRO A 154 -9.81 -6.77 8.43
C PRO A 154 -9.14 -6.57 7.06
N HIS A 155 -8.81 -5.34 6.67
CA HIS A 155 -8.29 -5.00 5.34
C HIS A 155 -6.80 -4.68 5.31
N LEU A 156 -6.17 -4.43 6.47
CA LEU A 156 -4.73 -4.15 6.49
C LEU A 156 -3.92 -5.45 6.33
N ARG A 157 -3.05 -5.47 5.31
CA ARG A 157 -2.31 -6.65 4.87
C ARG A 157 -0.83 -6.34 4.66
N SER A 158 0.01 -7.31 5.00
CA SER A 158 1.43 -7.26 4.66
C SER A 158 1.64 -7.61 3.19
N ALA A 159 2.37 -6.78 2.45
CA ALA A 159 2.82 -7.12 1.10
C ALA A 159 3.68 -8.40 1.09
N GLU A 160 4.41 -8.68 2.18
CA GLU A 160 5.17 -9.92 2.33
C GLU A 160 4.26 -11.15 2.49
N ALA A 161 3.06 -10.99 3.09
CA ALA A 161 2.12 -12.10 3.24
C ALA A 161 1.39 -12.45 1.94
N VAL A 162 1.22 -11.46 1.04
CA VAL A 162 0.59 -11.66 -0.27
C VAL A 162 1.61 -12.05 -1.34
N ALA A 163 2.88 -11.68 -1.19
CA ALA A 163 3.94 -12.21 -2.03
C ALA A 163 3.96 -13.75 -1.98
N GLY A 164 4.08 -14.38 -3.14
CA GLY A 164 3.97 -15.82 -3.32
C GLY A 164 2.55 -16.35 -3.47
N HIS A 165 1.50 -15.54 -3.29
CA HIS A 165 0.13 -15.98 -3.61
C HIS A 165 0.01 -16.31 -5.09
N GLY A 166 -0.65 -17.43 -5.40
CA GLY A 166 -0.98 -17.80 -6.78
C GLY A 166 -1.91 -16.77 -7.40
N VAL A 167 -1.72 -16.45 -8.67
CA VAL A 167 -2.60 -15.55 -9.42
C VAL A 167 -3.45 -16.43 -10.34
N GLU A 168 -4.77 -16.32 -10.17
CA GLU A 168 -5.76 -17.06 -10.95
C GLU A 168 -6.48 -16.10 -11.89
N ALA A 169 -6.29 -16.28 -13.20
CA ALA A 169 -7.12 -15.64 -14.20
C ALA A 169 -8.53 -16.26 -14.23
N SER A 170 -9.44 -15.65 -15.00
CA SER A 170 -10.82 -16.12 -15.15
C SER A 170 -10.95 -17.56 -15.67
N ASP A 171 -9.89 -18.07 -16.32
CA ASP A 171 -9.80 -19.38 -16.97
C ASP A 171 -8.60 -20.22 -16.48
N GLY A 172 -7.97 -19.83 -15.36
CA GLY A 172 -6.98 -20.64 -14.63
C GLY A 172 -5.69 -19.92 -14.24
N GLY A 173 -4.77 -20.65 -13.60
CA GLY A 173 -3.56 -20.08 -13.02
C GLY A 173 -2.59 -19.45 -14.03
N VAL A 174 -1.99 -18.32 -13.63
CA VAL A 174 -1.10 -17.51 -14.48
C VAL A 174 0.27 -17.21 -13.88
N GLY A 175 0.50 -17.52 -12.61
CA GLY A 175 1.73 -17.12 -11.94
C GLY A 175 1.55 -17.03 -10.44
N HIS A 176 2.52 -16.43 -9.78
CA HIS A 176 2.39 -15.98 -8.39
C HIS A 176 2.81 -14.52 -8.27
N VAL A 177 2.33 -13.84 -7.23
CA VAL A 177 2.69 -12.44 -6.95
C VAL A 177 4.16 -12.39 -6.50
N GLU A 178 5.01 -11.71 -7.24
CA GLU A 178 6.42 -11.54 -6.92
C GLU A 178 6.67 -10.22 -6.15
N ASP A 179 6.07 -9.12 -6.62
CA ASP A 179 6.29 -7.78 -6.08
C ASP A 179 5.07 -6.86 -6.33
N PHE A 180 5.12 -5.64 -5.80
CA PHE A 180 4.09 -4.62 -5.92
C PHE A 180 4.71 -3.32 -6.41
N LEU A 181 4.12 -2.68 -7.40
CA LEU A 181 4.54 -1.37 -7.90
C LEU A 181 3.71 -0.26 -7.24
N VAL A 182 4.37 0.53 -6.39
CA VAL A 182 3.75 1.59 -5.59
C VAL A 182 4.01 2.94 -6.25
N ASP A 183 2.96 3.73 -6.45
CA ASP A 183 3.05 5.15 -6.82
C ASP A 183 3.59 5.95 -5.63
N GLU A 184 4.80 6.50 -5.74
CA GLU A 184 5.49 7.18 -4.64
C GLU A 184 4.76 8.41 -4.09
N ARG A 185 3.84 8.99 -4.89
CA ARG A 185 3.07 10.17 -4.50
C ARG A 185 1.79 9.75 -3.80
N THR A 186 1.00 8.89 -4.44
CA THR A 186 -0.32 8.50 -3.91
C THR A 186 -0.27 7.33 -2.93
N TRP A 187 0.87 6.64 -2.86
CA TRP A 187 1.09 5.40 -2.11
C TRP A 187 0.16 4.25 -2.53
N ALA A 188 -0.44 4.37 -3.71
CA ALA A 188 -1.27 3.33 -4.27
C ALA A 188 -0.43 2.28 -4.95
N ILE A 189 -0.77 1.02 -4.71
CA ILE A 189 -0.31 -0.09 -5.52
C ILE A 189 -1.01 0.03 -6.87
N ARG A 190 -0.24 0.27 -7.93
CA ARG A 190 -0.76 0.37 -9.30
C ARG A 190 -0.76 -0.96 -10.02
N TYR A 191 0.20 -1.81 -9.66
CA TYR A 191 0.38 -3.12 -10.28
C TYR A 191 0.92 -4.15 -9.30
N LEU A 192 0.49 -5.39 -9.46
CA LEU A 192 1.12 -6.60 -8.96
C LEU A 192 2.10 -7.07 -10.04
N VAL A 193 3.35 -7.37 -9.69
CA VAL A 193 4.29 -8.07 -10.55
C VAL A 193 4.05 -9.56 -10.38
N VAL A 194 3.87 -10.27 -11.49
CA VAL A 194 3.52 -11.69 -11.52
C VAL A 194 4.63 -12.46 -12.22
N ASP A 195 5.15 -13.46 -11.54
CA ASP A 195 6.09 -14.43 -12.11
C ASP A 195 5.31 -15.64 -12.65
N PRO A 196 5.34 -15.92 -13.97
CA PRO A 196 4.64 -17.04 -14.58
C PRO A 196 5.38 -18.39 -14.48
N VAL A 197 6.59 -18.45 -13.90
CA VAL A 197 7.55 -19.57 -14.04
C VAL A 197 6.97 -20.97 -13.78
N ASP A 198 5.99 -21.15 -12.88
CA ASP A 198 5.39 -22.48 -12.63
C ASP A 198 4.34 -22.91 -13.68
N TRP A 199 3.91 -22.00 -14.57
CA TRP A 199 2.85 -22.24 -15.56
C TRP A 199 3.33 -22.15 -17.00
N TRP A 200 4.30 -21.29 -17.30
CA TRP A 200 5.04 -21.28 -18.56
C TRP A 200 6.34 -20.47 -18.42
N PRO A 201 7.39 -20.81 -19.20
CA PRO A 201 8.55 -19.94 -19.33
C PRO A 201 8.17 -18.66 -20.06
N GLY A 202 8.37 -17.51 -19.43
CA GLY A 202 8.06 -16.20 -19.99
C GLY A 202 8.59 -15.06 -19.12
N PRO A 203 8.54 -13.82 -19.62
CA PRO A 203 8.88 -12.65 -18.81
C PRO A 203 7.86 -12.44 -17.71
N HIS A 204 8.25 -11.68 -16.67
CA HIS A 204 7.30 -11.16 -15.70
C HIS A 204 6.22 -10.34 -16.41
N VAL A 205 5.01 -10.43 -15.88
CA VAL A 205 3.86 -9.67 -16.34
C VAL A 205 3.33 -8.84 -15.18
N ILE A 206 2.54 -7.82 -15.46
CA ILE A 206 1.93 -7.01 -14.41
C ILE A 206 0.43 -6.97 -14.53
N VAL A 207 -0.25 -6.95 -13.39
CA VAL A 207 -1.71 -6.95 -13.30
C VAL A 207 -2.14 -5.78 -12.44
N SER A 208 -3.12 -5.00 -12.89
CA SER A 208 -3.65 -3.90 -12.07
C SER A 208 -4.54 -4.44 -10.95
N PRO A 209 -4.45 -3.91 -9.73
CA PRO A 209 -5.40 -4.22 -8.66
C PRO A 209 -6.86 -3.94 -9.01
N GLU A 210 -7.14 -3.03 -9.96
CA GLU A 210 -8.51 -2.79 -10.44
C GLU A 210 -9.12 -3.99 -11.18
N TRP A 211 -8.31 -4.98 -11.55
CA TRP A 211 -8.76 -6.21 -12.18
C TRP A 211 -8.89 -7.35 -11.18
N VAL A 212 -8.49 -7.17 -9.91
CA VAL A 212 -8.62 -8.19 -8.87
C VAL A 212 -10.09 -8.31 -8.49
N SER A 213 -10.64 -9.51 -8.59
CA SER A 213 -12.02 -9.83 -8.22
C SER A 213 -12.15 -10.36 -6.80
N ALA A 214 -11.12 -11.05 -6.29
CA ALA A 214 -11.07 -11.56 -4.92
C ALA A 214 -9.63 -11.89 -4.50
N ILE A 215 -9.37 -11.91 -3.20
CA ILE A 215 -8.19 -12.54 -2.60
C ILE A 215 -8.69 -13.69 -1.72
N ASP A 216 -8.31 -14.92 -2.06
CA ASP A 216 -8.56 -16.11 -1.24
C ASP A 216 -7.36 -16.34 -0.32
N TRP A 217 -7.54 -15.97 0.95
CA TRP A 217 -6.52 -16.10 1.98
C TRP A 217 -6.28 -17.55 2.41
N ASN A 218 -7.28 -18.42 2.30
CA ASN A 218 -7.15 -19.82 2.69
C ASN A 218 -6.33 -20.60 1.66
N GLU A 219 -6.58 -20.32 0.37
CA GLU A 219 -5.83 -20.92 -0.73
C GLU A 219 -4.56 -20.15 -1.11
N SER A 220 -4.32 -18.98 -0.49
CA SER A 220 -3.23 -18.07 -0.85
C SER A 220 -3.25 -17.71 -2.34
N LYS A 221 -4.40 -17.19 -2.81
CA LYS A 221 -4.64 -16.84 -4.21
C LYS A 221 -5.19 -15.43 -4.40
N VAL A 222 -4.83 -14.81 -5.51
CA VAL A 222 -5.40 -13.56 -6.02
C VAL A 222 -6.13 -13.86 -7.32
N HIS A 223 -7.44 -13.65 -7.34
CA HIS A 223 -8.27 -13.85 -8.53
C HIS A 223 -8.37 -12.56 -9.33
N VAL A 224 -8.16 -12.65 -10.64
CA VAL A 224 -8.15 -11.50 -11.53
C VAL A 224 -9.11 -11.72 -12.70
N ASP A 225 -9.86 -10.68 -13.04
CA ASP A 225 -10.84 -10.65 -14.13
C ASP A 225 -10.14 -10.35 -15.47
N VAL A 226 -9.16 -11.17 -15.83
CA VAL A 226 -8.51 -11.20 -17.15
C VAL A 226 -8.28 -12.67 -17.50
N THR A 227 -8.10 -12.99 -18.78
CA THR A 227 -7.83 -14.37 -19.22
C THR A 227 -6.34 -14.69 -19.16
N ARG A 228 -5.99 -15.96 -19.01
CA ARG A 228 -4.63 -16.48 -19.05
C ARG A 228 -3.95 -16.17 -20.38
N ASP A 229 -4.68 -16.31 -21.48
CA ASP A 229 -4.17 -15.93 -22.80
C ASP A 229 -3.92 -14.41 -22.89
N GLY A 230 -4.81 -13.60 -22.30
CA GLY A 230 -4.62 -12.16 -22.19
C GLY A 230 -3.34 -11.82 -21.41
N VAL A 231 -3.12 -12.44 -20.25
CA VAL A 231 -1.91 -12.23 -19.44
C VAL A 231 -0.66 -12.68 -20.17
N ARG A 232 -0.70 -13.84 -20.82
CA ARG A 232 0.44 -14.39 -21.60
C ARG A 232 0.85 -13.49 -22.76
N ASN A 233 -0.12 -12.90 -23.45
CA ASN A 233 0.12 -12.07 -24.64
C ASN A 233 0.22 -10.57 -24.30
N ALA A 234 0.27 -10.21 -23.02
CA ALA A 234 0.43 -8.84 -22.59
C ALA A 234 1.81 -8.27 -22.99
N PRO A 235 1.94 -6.94 -23.10
CA PRO A 235 3.25 -6.30 -23.25
C PRO A 235 4.23 -6.78 -22.16
N GLU A 236 5.49 -7.00 -22.53
CA GLU A 236 6.53 -7.43 -21.60
C GLU A 236 6.80 -6.35 -20.55
N TYR A 237 6.72 -6.73 -19.27
CA TYR A 237 7.13 -5.84 -18.20
C TYR A 237 8.65 -5.81 -18.07
N VAL A 238 9.24 -4.64 -18.35
CA VAL A 238 10.66 -4.37 -18.12
C VAL A 238 10.79 -3.41 -16.92
N PRO A 239 11.39 -3.87 -15.80
CA PRO A 239 11.61 -3.02 -14.64
C PRO A 239 12.31 -1.70 -15.00
N GLY A 240 11.75 -0.59 -14.49
CA GLY A 240 12.28 0.77 -14.75
C GLY A 240 11.89 1.39 -16.11
N ARG A 241 11.15 0.67 -16.97
CA ARG A 241 10.63 1.19 -18.25
C ARG A 241 9.10 1.25 -18.27
N LEU A 242 8.50 1.61 -17.15
CA LEU A 242 7.05 1.77 -17.03
C LEU A 242 6.70 3.26 -17.13
N ASP A 243 6.19 3.65 -18.30
CA ASP A 243 5.67 4.98 -18.59
C ASP A 243 4.19 4.93 -18.96
N ARG A 244 3.56 6.10 -19.14
CA ARG A 244 2.14 6.19 -19.45
C ARG A 244 1.77 5.45 -20.74
N ALA A 245 2.63 5.44 -21.76
CA ALA A 245 2.36 4.78 -23.04
C ALA A 245 2.35 3.26 -22.90
N TYR A 246 3.25 2.70 -22.09
CA TYR A 246 3.21 1.30 -21.70
C TYR A 246 1.91 0.97 -20.96
N GLU A 247 1.54 1.78 -19.96
CA GLU A 247 0.31 1.57 -19.19
C GLU A 247 -0.94 1.61 -20.10
N GLU A 248 -1.04 2.59 -21.01
CA GLU A 248 -2.13 2.68 -21.99
C GLU A 248 -2.21 1.43 -22.87
N THR A 249 -1.06 0.94 -23.36
CA THR A 249 -0.99 -0.27 -24.19
C THR A 249 -1.46 -1.50 -23.42
N LEU A 250 -1.00 -1.66 -22.17
CA LEU A 250 -1.39 -2.76 -21.30
C LEU A 250 -2.89 -2.74 -21.00
N HIS A 251 -3.44 -1.58 -20.62
CA HIS A 251 -4.86 -1.43 -20.32
C HIS A 251 -5.73 -1.66 -21.57
N ALA A 252 -5.32 -1.15 -22.74
CA ALA A 252 -5.99 -1.41 -24.01
C ALA A 252 -5.98 -2.89 -24.41
N HIS A 253 -4.86 -3.59 -24.21
CA HIS A 253 -4.72 -5.03 -24.45
C HIS A 253 -5.75 -5.85 -23.67
N HIS A 254 -5.93 -5.53 -22.38
CA HIS A 254 -6.93 -6.17 -21.53
C HIS A 254 -8.34 -5.58 -21.65
N ARG A 255 -8.54 -4.54 -22.47
CA ARG A 255 -9.79 -3.78 -22.60
C ARG A 255 -10.30 -3.26 -21.25
N ARG A 256 -9.39 -2.80 -20.40
CA ARG A 256 -9.69 -2.25 -19.07
C ARG A 256 -9.47 -0.73 -19.09
N PRO A 257 -10.28 0.05 -18.36
CA PRO A 257 -10.06 1.48 -18.23
C PRO A 257 -8.74 1.77 -17.51
N GLY A 258 -8.11 2.91 -17.79
CA GLY A 258 -6.93 3.36 -17.07
C GLY A 258 -7.29 3.91 -15.71
N TYR A 259 -6.48 3.62 -14.68
CA TYR A 259 -6.70 4.21 -13.35
C TYR A 259 -6.56 5.75 -13.35
N TRP A 260 -5.90 6.31 -14.38
CA TRP A 260 -5.69 7.73 -14.56
C TRP A 260 -6.94 8.45 -15.08
N ASP A 261 -7.90 7.72 -15.66
CA ASP A 261 -9.15 8.30 -16.16
C ASP A 261 -10.10 8.72 -15.03
N ARG A 262 -9.88 8.21 -13.81
CA ARG A 262 -10.62 8.64 -12.60
C ARG A 262 -10.07 9.92 -11.97
N ALA A 263 -8.91 10.39 -12.42
CA ALA A 263 -8.24 11.58 -11.90
C ALA A 263 -8.43 12.82 -12.79
N ALA A 264 -9.31 12.73 -13.81
CA ALA A 264 -9.65 13.80 -14.74
C ALA A 264 -10.99 14.47 -14.39
#